data_AF-Q3M2B9-F1
#
_entry.id   AF-Q3M2B9-F1
#
_cell.length_a   1.000
_cell.length_b   1.000
_cell.length_c   1.000
_cell.angle_alpha   90.00
_cell.angle_beta   90.00
_cell.angle_gamma   90.00
#
_symmetry.space_group_name_H-M   'P 1'
#
loop_
_entity.id
_entity.type
_entity.pdbx_description
1 polymer ?
#
loop_
_entity_poly.entity_id
_entity_poly.type
_entity_poly.pdbx_seq_one_letter_code
_entity_poly.pdbx_strand_id
1 'polypeptide(L)'
;MSSACKKYLHSVIFSYINQQKKKDMTSKGFTMNELGQLNNFAIEPKVYVDQTPRAGFTEYAEKLNGRLAMIGFVSLIAVEVVTGHGLIGWLTSL
;
A
#
# COMPACT_ATOMS: atom_id res chain seq x y z
N MET A 1 -5.05 -45.82 9.23
CA MET A 1 -5.26 -44.48 8.66
C MET A 1 -6.28 -44.60 7.53
N SER A 2 -7.51 -44.19 7.78
CA SER A 2 -8.73 -44.53 7.03
C SER A 2 -8.68 -44.19 5.52
N SER A 3 -9.08 -45.14 4.67
CA SER A 3 -9.21 -45.00 3.21
C SER A 3 -10.07 -43.80 2.77
N ALA A 4 -10.90 -43.26 3.65
CA ALA A 4 -11.66 -42.03 3.43
C ALA A 4 -10.76 -40.78 3.35
N CYS A 5 -9.68 -40.73 4.16
CA CYS A 5 -8.76 -39.59 4.21
C CYS A 5 -8.01 -39.42 2.88
N LYS A 6 -7.61 -40.53 2.23
CA LYS A 6 -6.91 -40.49 0.93
C LYS A 6 -7.82 -39.98 -0.21
N LYS A 7 -9.11 -40.35 -0.20
CA LYS A 7 -10.09 -39.84 -1.19
C LYS A 7 -10.37 -38.35 -0.97
N TYR A 8 -10.49 -37.93 0.27
CA TYR A 8 -10.70 -36.53 0.63
C TYR A 8 -9.51 -35.67 0.19
N LEU A 9 -8.29 -36.14 0.45
CA LEU A 9 -7.07 -35.44 0.04
C LEU A 9 -6.98 -35.30 -1.49
N HIS A 10 -7.32 -36.35 -2.25
CA HIS A 10 -7.29 -36.29 -3.72
C HIS A 10 -8.38 -35.36 -4.30
N SER A 11 -9.56 -35.34 -3.70
CA SER A 11 -10.66 -34.42 -4.07
C SER A 11 -10.29 -32.95 -3.80
N VAL A 12 -9.67 -32.65 -2.64
CA VAL A 12 -9.23 -31.30 -2.28
C VAL A 12 -8.10 -30.82 -3.18
N ILE A 13 -7.11 -31.67 -3.47
CA ILE A 13 -6.01 -31.34 -4.38
C ILE A 13 -6.53 -31.11 -5.80
N PHE A 14 -7.43 -31.95 -6.31
CA PHE A 14 -8.03 -31.78 -7.63
C PHE A 14 -8.86 -30.49 -7.74
N SER A 15 -9.62 -30.15 -6.68
CA SER A 15 -10.36 -28.89 -6.60
C SER A 15 -9.40 -27.68 -6.58
N TYR A 16 -8.32 -27.77 -5.82
CA TYR A 16 -7.29 -26.73 -5.75
C TYR A 16 -6.59 -26.51 -7.10
N ILE A 17 -6.20 -27.59 -7.79
CA ILE A 17 -5.57 -27.52 -9.12
C ILE A 17 -6.52 -26.92 -10.18
N ASN A 18 -7.80 -27.31 -10.18
CA ASN A 18 -8.78 -26.73 -11.11
C ASN A 18 -9.09 -25.26 -10.78
N GLN A 19 -9.09 -24.88 -9.50
CA GLN A 19 -9.30 -23.50 -9.10
C GLN A 19 -8.11 -22.61 -9.48
N GLN A 20 -6.88 -23.12 -9.39
CA GLN A 20 -5.69 -22.40 -9.86
C GLN A 20 -5.71 -22.20 -11.38
N LYS A 21 -6.08 -23.23 -12.15
CA LYS A 21 -6.24 -23.13 -13.61
C LYS A 21 -7.26 -22.07 -14.03
N LYS A 22 -8.32 -21.85 -13.23
CA LYS A 22 -9.30 -20.79 -13.46
C LYS A 22 -8.75 -19.39 -13.17
N LYS A 23 -7.92 -19.22 -12.14
CA LYS A 23 -7.30 -17.94 -11.78
C LYS A 23 -6.27 -17.46 -12.83
N ASP A 24 -5.48 -18.37 -13.39
CA ASP A 24 -4.47 -18.01 -14.41
C ASP A 24 -5.09 -17.52 -15.73
N MET A 25 -6.27 -18.03 -16.06
CA MET A 25 -7.03 -17.64 -17.25
C MET A 25 -7.58 -16.21 -17.11
N THR A 26 -8.04 -15.84 -15.90
CA THR A 26 -8.56 -14.49 -15.63
C THR A 26 -7.49 -13.40 -15.63
N SER A 27 -6.21 -13.76 -15.37
CA SER A 27 -5.12 -12.80 -15.32
C SER A 27 -4.53 -12.45 -16.69
N LYS A 28 -4.82 -13.21 -17.75
CA LYS A 28 -4.16 -13.07 -19.05
C LYS A 28 -5.01 -12.39 -20.14
N GLY A 29 -6.18 -11.85 -19.81
CA GLY A 29 -7.06 -11.20 -20.80
C GLY A 29 -7.80 -12.19 -21.70
N PHE A 30 -7.69 -13.49 -21.41
CA PHE A 30 -8.36 -14.55 -22.17
C PHE A 30 -9.52 -15.09 -21.35
N THR A 31 -10.75 -14.87 -21.81
CA THR A 31 -11.93 -15.55 -21.26
C THR A 31 -12.41 -16.61 -22.25
N MET A 32 -12.83 -17.76 -21.72
CA MET A 32 -13.39 -18.86 -22.52
C MET A 32 -14.91 -18.82 -22.33
N ASN A 33 -15.67 -18.60 -23.40
CA ASN A 33 -17.13 -18.71 -23.33
C ASN A 33 -17.55 -20.19 -23.32
N GLU A 34 -18.75 -20.51 -22.83
CA GLU A 34 -19.34 -21.87 -22.86
C GLU A 34 -19.32 -22.55 -24.25
N LEU A 35 -19.16 -21.77 -25.34
CA LEU A 35 -19.07 -22.25 -26.73
C LEU A 35 -17.63 -22.59 -27.17
N GLY A 36 -16.65 -22.61 -26.24
CA GLY A 36 -15.25 -22.93 -26.54
C GLY A 36 -14.50 -21.82 -27.31
N GLN A 37 -15.08 -20.62 -27.39
CA GLN A 37 -14.48 -19.48 -28.07
C GLN A 37 -13.57 -18.69 -27.13
N LEU A 38 -12.40 -18.31 -27.66
CA LEU A 38 -11.38 -17.52 -26.99
C LEU A 38 -11.58 -16.03 -27.25
N ASN A 39 -11.96 -15.26 -26.23
CA ASN A 39 -11.98 -13.81 -26.33
C ASN A 39 -10.67 -13.25 -25.80
N ASN A 40 -9.88 -12.64 -26.68
CA ASN A 40 -8.67 -11.88 -26.35
C ASN A 40 -9.07 -10.43 -26.09
N PHE A 41 -9.23 -10.06 -24.82
CA PHE A 41 -9.50 -8.68 -24.43
C PHE A 41 -8.18 -7.93 -24.25
N ALA A 42 -8.06 -6.78 -24.93
CA ALA A 42 -6.97 -5.86 -24.68
C ALA A 42 -7.07 -5.35 -23.24
N ILE A 43 -6.14 -5.80 -22.38
CA ILE A 43 -5.99 -5.26 -21.04
C ILE A 43 -5.35 -3.89 -21.18
N GLU A 44 -6.10 -2.85 -20.80
CA GLU A 44 -5.57 -1.50 -20.87
C GLU A 44 -4.37 -1.36 -19.91
N PRO A 45 -3.21 -0.91 -20.40
CA PRO A 45 -2.08 -0.64 -19.54
C PRO A 45 -2.45 0.49 -18.58
N LYS A 46 -2.45 0.21 -17.29
CA LYS A 46 -2.64 1.27 -16.27
C LYS A 46 -1.57 2.35 -16.49
N VAL A 47 -1.99 3.54 -16.91
CA VAL A 47 -1.12 4.71 -17.00
C VAL A 47 -0.64 5.05 -15.59
N TYR A 48 0.61 4.73 -15.30
CA TYR A 48 1.26 5.15 -14.06
C TYR A 48 1.69 6.60 -14.25
N VAL A 49 1.05 7.48 -13.50
CA VAL A 49 1.60 8.83 -13.30
C VAL A 49 2.78 8.68 -12.35
N ASP A 50 4.01 8.77 -12.87
CA ASP A 50 5.18 8.94 -12.02
C ASP A 50 5.05 10.30 -11.32
N GLN A 51 4.60 10.29 -10.07
CA GLN A 51 4.43 11.48 -9.23
C GLN A 51 5.75 12.10 -8.77
N THR A 52 6.84 11.93 -9.52
CA THR A 52 8.15 12.50 -9.19
C THR A 52 8.42 13.77 -9.99
N PRO A 53 7.94 14.95 -9.57
CA PRO A 53 8.68 16.17 -9.80
C PRO A 53 9.87 16.16 -8.85
N ARG A 54 11.06 15.83 -9.37
CA ARG A 54 12.33 15.82 -8.60
C ARG A 54 12.80 17.23 -8.15
N ALA A 55 11.94 18.24 -8.20
CA ALA A 55 12.18 19.57 -7.65
C ALA A 55 10.85 20.30 -7.36
N GLY A 56 10.45 20.41 -6.09
CA GLY A 56 9.26 21.15 -5.64
C GLY A 56 8.65 20.64 -4.32
N PHE A 57 7.79 21.44 -3.69
CA PHE A 57 7.00 21.04 -2.51
C PHE A 57 6.09 19.86 -2.89
N THR A 58 6.56 18.64 -2.62
CA THR A 58 5.78 17.42 -2.83
C THR A 58 4.83 17.21 -1.67
N GLU A 59 3.68 16.56 -1.91
CA GLU A 59 2.72 16.15 -0.86
C GLU A 59 3.40 15.42 0.31
N TYR A 60 4.43 14.61 0.02
CA TYR A 60 5.23 13.94 1.03
C TYR A 60 6.04 14.92 1.87
N ALA A 61 6.71 15.88 1.23
CA ALA A 61 7.49 16.91 1.92
C ALA A 61 6.59 17.82 2.78
N GLU A 62 5.41 18.18 2.31
CA GLU A 62 4.44 18.97 3.07
C GLU A 62 3.96 18.24 4.34
N LYS A 63 3.60 16.96 4.20
CA LYS A 63 3.19 16.12 5.33
C LYS A 63 4.33 15.93 6.34
N LEU A 64 5.56 15.74 5.85
CA LEU A 64 6.73 15.56 6.71
C LEU A 64 7.08 16.85 7.46
N ASN A 65 7.12 17.99 6.76
CA ASN A 65 7.37 19.29 7.37
C ASN A 65 6.28 19.67 8.37
N GLY A 66 5.01 19.40 8.07
CA GLY A 66 3.90 19.63 8.99
C GLY A 66 4.03 18.86 10.30
N ARG A 67 4.47 17.59 10.25
CA ARG A 67 4.70 16.78 11.47
C ARG A 67 5.86 17.30 12.30
N LEU A 68 6.97 17.66 11.64
CA LEU A 68 8.13 18.24 12.30
C LEU A 68 7.77 19.57 12.98
N ALA A 69 6.94 20.40 12.33
CA ALA A 69 6.45 21.64 12.91
C ALA A 69 5.56 21.41 14.14
N MET A 70 4.64 20.43 14.10
CA MET A 70 3.82 20.08 15.27
C MET A 70 4.67 19.63 16.45
N ILE A 71 5.68 18.78 16.21
CA ILE A 71 6.60 18.31 17.25
C ILE A 71 7.43 19.48 17.80
N GLY A 72 7.95 20.34 16.91
CA GLY A 72 8.71 21.52 17.29
C GLY A 72 7.91 22.52 18.12
N PHE A 73 6.63 22.70 17.81
CA PHE A 73 5.74 23.58 18.60
C PHE A 73 5.48 23.02 19.99
N VAL A 74 5.18 21.72 20.09
CA VAL A 74 4.94 21.06 21.38
C VAL A 74 6.21 21.03 22.23
N SER A 75 7.38 20.78 21.63
CA SER A 75 8.65 20.81 22.36
C SER A 75 8.99 22.20 22.86
N LEU A 76 8.68 23.25 22.09
CA LEU A 76 8.90 24.64 22.49
C LEU A 76 8.06 25.01 23.72
N ILE A 77 6.77 24.64 23.73
CA ILE A 77 5.90 24.81 24.90
C ILE A 77 6.44 24.02 26.10
N ALA A 78 6.85 22.77 25.91
CA ALA A 78 7.38 21.94 27.00
C ALA A 78 8.65 22.54 27.61
N VAL A 79 9.56 23.06 26.78
CA VAL A 79 10.78 23.73 27.24
C VAL A 79 10.46 25.01 28.00
N GLU A 80 9.49 25.81 27.52
CA GLU A 80 9.04 27.02 28.22
C GLU A 80 8.50 26.72 29.62
N VAL A 81 7.69 25.67 29.76
CA VAL A 81 7.14 25.23 31.06
C VAL A 81 8.24 24.72 32.00
N VAL A 82 9.22 23.98 31.48
CA VAL A 82 10.33 23.44 32.31
C VAL A 82 11.30 24.54 32.75
N THR A 83 11.57 25.53 31.88
CA THR A 83 12.60 26.55 32.13
C THR A 83 12.05 27.74 32.90
N GLY A 84 10.73 27.98 32.85
CA GLY A 84 10.05 29.08 33.56
C GLY A 84 10.44 30.49 33.09
N HIS A 85 11.41 30.59 32.18
CA HIS A 85 11.85 31.78 31.47
C HIS A 85 11.63 31.48 29.98
N GLY A 86 10.77 32.25 29.31
CA GLY A 86 10.46 32.01 27.91
C GLY A 86 11.72 31.99 27.05
N LEU A 87 11.77 31.12 26.03
CA LEU A 87 12.88 31.05 25.07
C LEU A 87 13.17 32.41 24.41
N ILE A 88 12.16 33.27 24.31
CA ILE A 88 12.28 34.67 23.88
C ILE A 88 13.16 35.49 24.83
N GLY A 89 13.11 35.24 26.14
CA GLY A 89 13.96 35.91 27.13
C GLY A 89 15.43 35.53 26.96
N TRP A 90 15.73 34.25 26.69
CA TRP A 90 17.09 33.80 26.42
C TRP A 90 17.63 34.35 25.10
N LEU A 91 16.84 34.30 24.02
CA LEU A 91 17.23 34.83 22.70
C LEU A 91 17.37 36.36 22.68
N THR A 92 16.61 37.07 23.52
CA THR A 92 16.72 38.54 23.67
C THR A 92 17.84 38.96 24.62
N SER A 93 18.29 38.06 25.51
CA SER A 93 19.41 38.31 26.42
C SER A 93 20.80 38.06 25.82
N LEU A 94 20.85 37.63 24.56
CA LEU A 94 22.05 37.27 23.81
C LEU A 94 22.45 38.40 22.87
#